data_AF-A0A397SCI0-F1
#
_entry.id   AF-A0A397SCI0-F1
#
_cell.length_a   1.000
_cell.length_b   1.000
_cell.length_c   1.000
_cell.angle_alpha   90.00
_cell.angle_beta   90.00
_cell.angle_gamma   90.00
#
_symmetry.space_group_name_H-M   'P 1'
#
loop_
_entity.id
_entity.type
_entity.pdbx_description
1 polymer ?
#
loop_
_entity_poly.entity_id
_entity_poly.type
_entity_poly.pdbx_seq_one_letter_code
_entity_poly.pdbx_strand_id
1 'polypeptide(L)'
;INDRMNELECMDNSLIRHELGKMNQTCIHCDAKFWMEEKNQNTSLASPAFSTCCVHGKVHLPRLIDLPPYLLNLYISSDSDAVSFRKNIRYYNNVLVCMSFGTDINVITGQEISDFRIHGQVYHRISSLLPEDGI
;
A
#
# COMPACT_ATOMS: atom_id res chain seq x y z
N ILE A 1 25.88 0.02 43.55
CA ILE A 1 26.53 -0.58 42.37
C ILE A 1 25.40 -0.89 41.42
N ASN A 2 24.90 0.13 40.72
CA ASN A 2 25.36 0.50 39.37
C ASN A 2 25.02 -0.62 38.38
N ASP A 3 24.42 -0.37 37.22
CA ASP A 3 24.08 0.84 36.49
C ASP A 3 23.52 0.31 35.15
N ARG A 4 22.71 1.11 34.44
CA ARG A 4 22.48 1.00 32.97
C ARG A 4 21.57 -0.11 32.42
N MET A 5 20.27 0.03 32.63
CA MET A 5 19.39 0.13 31.46
C MET A 5 18.77 1.52 31.45
N ASN A 6 19.64 2.49 31.13
CA ASN A 6 19.32 3.86 30.80
C ASN A 6 18.10 3.90 29.89
N GLU A 7 17.08 4.62 30.34
CA GLU A 7 16.63 5.84 29.66
C GLU A 7 16.74 5.78 28.13
N LEU A 8 15.75 5.15 27.52
CA LEU A 8 15.02 5.83 26.46
C LEU A 8 13.69 6.25 27.08
N GLU A 9 13.77 7.24 27.98
CA GLU A 9 12.67 8.18 28.13
C GLU A 9 12.31 8.60 26.71
N CYS A 10 11.10 8.26 26.28
CA CYS A 10 10.52 8.82 25.09
C CYS A 10 10.42 10.32 25.35
N MET A 11 11.49 11.03 24.97
CA MET A 11 11.54 12.48 24.90
C MET A 11 10.20 12.91 24.30
N ASP A 12 9.44 13.64 25.10
CA ASP A 12 8.24 14.36 24.68
C ASP A 12 8.66 15.46 23.69
N ASN A 13 9.13 15.04 22.53
CA ASN A 13 8.92 15.79 21.33
C ASN A 13 7.47 15.50 20.99
N SER A 14 6.59 16.38 21.44
CA SER A 14 5.28 16.59 20.84
C SER A 14 5.48 16.71 19.32
N LEU A 15 5.47 15.56 18.64
CA LEU A 15 5.50 15.46 17.20
C LEU A 15 4.16 16.00 16.78
N ILE A 16 4.13 17.30 16.48
CA ILE A 16 2.92 17.94 15.97
C ILE A 16 2.61 17.22 14.67
N ARG A 17 1.54 16.42 14.71
CA ARG A 17 1.04 15.72 13.53
C ARG A 17 0.67 16.79 12.52
N HIS A 18 1.33 16.78 11.38
CA HIS A 18 0.92 17.62 10.26
C HIS A 18 -0.39 17.05 9.68
N GLU A 19 -1.46 17.84 9.74
CA GLU A 19 -2.77 17.47 9.20
C GLU A 19 -3.06 18.27 7.93
N LEU A 20 -3.23 17.57 6.80
CA LEU A 20 -3.59 18.14 5.50
C LEU A 20 -5.12 18.32 5.34
N GLY A 21 -5.89 18.04 6.38
CA GLY A 21 -7.36 18.01 6.31
C GLY A 21 -7.92 16.86 5.46
N LYS A 22 -9.07 17.09 4.83
CA LYS A 22 -9.80 16.07 4.05
C LYS A 22 -9.28 16.00 2.62
N MET A 23 -9.09 14.77 2.12
CA MET A 23 -8.81 14.50 0.70
C MET A 23 -10.11 14.58 -0.12
N ASN A 24 -10.61 15.79 -0.36
CA ASN A 24 -11.90 16.02 -1.02
C ASN A 24 -11.80 16.78 -2.34
N GLN A 25 -10.60 17.23 -2.73
CA GLN A 25 -10.39 17.86 -4.02
C GLN A 25 -10.42 16.80 -5.12
N THR A 26 -10.98 17.12 -6.27
CA THR A 26 -11.17 16.15 -7.36
C THR A 26 -10.57 16.70 -8.63
N CYS A 27 -9.74 15.91 -9.31
CA CYS A 27 -9.20 16.29 -10.61
C CYS A 27 -10.31 16.28 -11.67
N ILE A 28 -10.41 17.36 -12.44
CA ILE A 28 -11.44 17.53 -13.50
C ILE A 28 -11.32 16.55 -14.68
N HIS A 29 -10.18 15.87 -14.82
CA HIS A 29 -9.89 14.99 -15.96
C HIS A 29 -10.00 13.50 -15.63
N CYS A 30 -9.64 13.11 -14.39
CA CYS A 30 -9.40 11.72 -14.01
C CYS A 30 -10.21 11.28 -12.76
N ASP A 31 -10.97 12.20 -12.14
CA ASP A 31 -11.71 12.00 -10.88
C ASP A 31 -10.88 11.58 -9.65
N ALA A 32 -9.55 11.53 -9.77
CA ALA A 32 -8.68 11.24 -8.64
C ALA A 32 -8.83 12.29 -7.53
N LYS A 33 -8.73 11.82 -6.29
CA LYS A 33 -8.86 12.62 -5.08
C LYS A 33 -7.51 13.16 -4.61
N PHE A 34 -7.52 14.39 -4.12
CA PHE A 34 -6.33 15.12 -3.66
C PHE A 34 -6.62 15.89 -2.38
N TRP A 35 -5.54 16.20 -1.64
CA TRP A 35 -5.53 17.26 -0.64
C TRP A 35 -5.32 18.63 -1.31
N MET A 36 -5.76 19.72 -0.67
CA MET A 36 -5.64 21.06 -1.25
C MET A 36 -4.18 21.48 -1.42
N GLU A 37 -3.34 21.04 -0.50
CA GLU A 37 -1.89 21.27 -0.44
C GLU A 37 -1.14 20.61 -1.60
N GLU A 38 -1.75 19.63 -2.26
CA GLU A 38 -1.18 18.95 -3.45
C GLU A 38 -1.51 19.68 -4.76
N LYS A 39 -2.22 20.81 -4.70
CA LYS A 39 -2.50 21.62 -5.89
C LYS A 39 -1.19 22.09 -6.55
N ASN A 40 -1.25 22.33 -7.84
CA ASN A 40 -0.14 22.95 -8.55
C ASN A 40 0.15 24.35 -7.97
N GLN A 41 1.44 24.72 -7.87
CA GLN A 41 1.87 25.96 -7.19
C GLN A 41 1.18 27.22 -7.73
N ASN A 42 0.95 27.29 -9.05
CA ASN A 42 0.44 28.48 -9.75
C ASN A 42 -1.06 28.42 -10.06
N THR A 43 -1.85 27.62 -9.33
CA THR A 43 -3.32 27.57 -9.52
C THR A 43 -4.05 28.29 -8.40
N SER A 44 -5.23 28.83 -8.73
CA SER A 44 -6.14 29.46 -7.77
C SER A 44 -6.55 28.48 -6.67
N LEU A 45 -6.84 29.00 -5.47
CA LEU A 45 -7.47 28.24 -4.40
C LEU A 45 -8.95 27.96 -4.69
N ALA A 46 -9.61 28.83 -5.46
CA ALA A 46 -11.02 28.64 -5.86
C ALA A 46 -11.17 27.64 -7.01
N SER A 47 -10.09 27.43 -7.78
CA SER A 47 -10.03 26.46 -8.89
C SER A 47 -8.65 25.81 -8.90
N PRO A 48 -8.41 24.86 -7.98
CA PRO A 48 -7.15 24.15 -7.91
C PRO A 48 -7.02 23.19 -9.10
N ALA A 49 -5.83 23.10 -9.69
CA ALA A 49 -5.53 22.09 -10.69
C ALA A 49 -4.46 21.12 -10.18
N PHE A 50 -4.56 19.88 -10.62
CA PHE A 50 -3.71 18.77 -10.20
C PHE A 50 -3.15 18.08 -11.44
N SER A 51 -1.84 17.87 -11.49
CA SER A 51 -1.17 17.16 -12.58
C SER A 51 -0.63 15.80 -12.21
N THR A 52 -0.56 15.44 -10.92
CA THR A 52 0.08 14.18 -10.49
C THR A 52 -0.67 12.93 -10.97
N CYS A 53 -2.00 12.95 -11.13
CA CYS A 53 -2.74 11.76 -11.60
C CYS A 53 -2.58 11.51 -13.10
N CYS A 54 -2.84 12.52 -13.94
CA CYS A 54 -3.05 12.35 -15.38
C CYS A 54 -2.24 13.34 -16.22
N VAL A 55 -1.27 14.01 -15.61
CA VAL A 55 -0.47 15.08 -16.24
C VAL A 55 -1.39 16.15 -16.86
N HIS A 56 -2.42 16.54 -16.10
CA HIS A 56 -3.44 17.50 -16.54
C HIS A 56 -4.16 17.07 -17.82
N GLY A 57 -4.66 15.83 -17.84
CA GLY A 57 -5.43 15.25 -18.94
C GLY A 57 -4.61 14.71 -20.10
N LYS A 58 -3.27 14.78 -20.05
CA LYS A 58 -2.40 14.26 -21.12
C LYS A 58 -2.26 12.74 -21.10
N VAL A 59 -2.49 12.10 -19.96
CA VAL A 59 -2.43 10.64 -19.79
C VAL A 59 -3.81 10.13 -19.41
N HIS A 60 -4.32 9.18 -20.20
CA HIS A 60 -5.53 8.44 -19.86
C HIS A 60 -5.15 7.22 -19.02
N LEU A 61 -5.44 7.27 -17.72
CA LEU A 61 -5.23 6.13 -16.83
C LEU A 61 -6.34 5.09 -17.05
N PRO A 62 -6.01 3.79 -17.19
CA PRO A 62 -7.04 2.75 -17.20
C PRO A 62 -7.78 2.73 -15.87
N ARG A 63 -9.05 2.33 -15.90
CA ARG A 63 -9.83 2.14 -14.67
C ARG A 63 -9.19 1.04 -13.84
N LEU A 64 -9.20 1.23 -12.53
CA LEU A 64 -8.79 0.18 -11.60
C LEU A 64 -9.71 -1.03 -11.78
N ILE A 65 -9.11 -2.21 -11.74
CA ILE A 65 -9.87 -3.46 -11.73
C ILE A 65 -10.68 -3.50 -10.43
N ASP A 66 -11.95 -3.89 -10.55
CA ASP A 66 -12.82 -4.03 -9.39
C ASP A 66 -12.24 -5.04 -8.39
N LEU A 67 -12.30 -4.68 -7.11
CA LEU A 67 -11.86 -5.58 -6.05
C LEU A 67 -12.70 -6.87 -6.09
N PRO A 68 -12.08 -8.06 -5.92
CA PRO A 68 -12.83 -9.29 -5.73
C PRO A 68 -13.92 -9.11 -4.67
N PRO A 69 -15.16 -9.61 -4.88
CA PRO A 69 -16.31 -9.31 -4.02
C PRO A 69 -16.06 -9.56 -2.53
N TYR A 70 -15.30 -10.61 -2.20
CA TYR A 70 -14.91 -10.92 -0.83
C TYR A 70 -14.06 -9.81 -0.19
N LEU A 71 -13.04 -9.33 -0.89
CA LEU A 71 -12.18 -8.24 -0.41
C LEU A 71 -12.95 -6.93 -0.29
N LEU A 72 -13.84 -6.66 -1.26
CA LEU A 72 -14.72 -5.50 -1.19
C LEU A 72 -15.62 -5.58 0.05
N ASN A 73 -16.22 -6.74 0.33
CA ASN A 73 -17.08 -6.95 1.50
C ASN A 73 -16.33 -6.69 2.82
N LEU A 74 -15.08 -7.19 2.94
CA LEU A 74 -14.23 -6.90 4.10
C LEU A 74 -13.98 -5.38 4.27
N TYR A 75 -13.95 -4.63 3.17
CA TYR A 75 -13.70 -3.19 3.20
C TYR A 75 -14.96 -2.35 3.48
N ILE A 76 -16.14 -2.74 3.02
CA ILE A 76 -17.35 -1.89 3.10
C ILE A 76 -18.43 -2.40 4.06
N SER A 77 -18.49 -3.70 4.35
CA SER A 77 -19.57 -4.28 5.13
C SER A 77 -19.48 -3.92 6.62
N SER A 78 -20.63 -3.99 7.29
CA SER A 78 -20.78 -3.84 8.74
C SER A 78 -20.70 -5.18 9.49
N ASP A 79 -20.45 -6.28 8.79
CA ASP A 79 -20.28 -7.61 9.40
C ASP A 79 -19.10 -7.62 10.38
N SER A 80 -19.16 -8.51 11.38
CA SER A 80 -18.12 -8.64 12.41
C SER A 80 -16.72 -8.81 11.82
N ASP A 81 -16.63 -9.62 10.77
CA ASP A 81 -15.36 -9.95 10.12
C ASP A 81 -14.80 -8.74 9.36
N ALA A 82 -15.66 -7.98 8.69
CA ALA A 82 -15.27 -6.76 7.98
C ALA A 82 -14.81 -5.66 8.95
N VAL A 83 -15.50 -5.52 10.08
CA VAL A 83 -15.11 -4.58 11.16
C VAL A 83 -13.77 -5.00 11.77
N SER A 84 -13.59 -6.29 12.08
CA SER A 84 -12.33 -6.82 12.60
C SER A 84 -11.18 -6.65 11.60
N PHE A 85 -11.44 -6.91 10.32
CA PHE A 85 -10.49 -6.72 9.23
C PHE A 85 -10.01 -5.27 9.16
N ARG A 86 -10.92 -4.29 9.07
CA ARG A 86 -10.53 -2.87 9.01
C ARG A 86 -9.79 -2.40 10.25
N LYS A 87 -10.16 -2.89 11.44
CA LYS A 87 -9.46 -2.58 12.70
C LYS A 87 -8.02 -3.09 12.69
N ASN A 88 -7.77 -4.25 12.08
CA ASN A 88 -6.48 -4.92 12.08
C ASN A 88 -5.76 -4.91 10.72
N ILE A 89 -6.21 -4.07 9.76
CA ILE A 89 -5.74 -4.12 8.36
C ILE A 89 -4.22 -3.97 8.23
N ARG A 90 -3.59 -3.14 9.09
CA ARG A 90 -2.12 -3.00 9.13
C ARG A 90 -1.43 -4.30 9.52
N TYR A 91 -1.99 -5.04 10.49
CA TYR A 91 -1.45 -6.33 10.90
C TYR A 91 -1.55 -7.36 9.76
N TYR A 92 -2.72 -7.46 9.13
CA TYR A 92 -2.90 -8.34 7.96
C TYR A 92 -1.93 -7.99 6.83
N ASN A 93 -1.80 -6.71 6.47
CA ASN A 93 -0.87 -6.26 5.44
C ASN A 93 0.59 -6.59 5.80
N ASN A 94 0.99 -6.43 7.05
CA ASN A 94 2.35 -6.75 7.49
C ASN A 94 2.65 -8.26 7.41
N VAL A 95 1.68 -9.10 7.75
CA VAL A 95 1.83 -10.56 7.66
C VAL A 95 1.87 -11.03 6.20
N LEU A 96 1.06 -10.41 5.32
CA LEU A 96 0.99 -10.76 3.90
C LEU A 96 2.13 -10.18 3.05
N VAL A 97 2.74 -9.05 3.46
CA VAL A 97 3.91 -8.45 2.79
C VAL A 97 5.09 -9.42 2.70
N CYS A 98 5.22 -10.34 3.65
CA CYS A 98 6.30 -11.32 3.69
C CYS A 98 5.95 -12.66 3.01
N MET A 99 4.77 -12.82 2.41
CA MET A 99 4.25 -14.12 1.96
C MET A 99 4.25 -14.30 0.43
N SER A 100 5.36 -13.98 -0.23
CA SER A 100 5.66 -14.63 -1.52
C SER A 100 7.16 -14.87 -1.68
N PHE A 101 7.59 -16.08 -1.33
CA PHE A 101 8.88 -16.62 -1.75
C PHE A 101 8.60 -17.66 -2.83
N GLY A 102 8.86 -17.30 -4.08
CA GLY A 102 8.93 -18.26 -5.17
C GLY A 102 10.34 -18.81 -5.26
N THR A 103 10.48 -20.13 -5.23
CA THR A 103 11.75 -20.82 -5.52
C THR A 103 11.46 -21.97 -6.46
N ASP A 104 12.38 -22.26 -7.39
CA ASP A 104 12.30 -23.46 -8.21
C ASP A 104 12.56 -24.68 -7.32
N ILE A 105 11.50 -25.38 -6.93
CA ILE A 105 11.60 -26.60 -6.12
C ILE A 105 11.90 -27.75 -7.08
N ASN A 106 13.17 -28.14 -7.17
CA ASN A 106 13.53 -29.43 -7.75
C ASN A 106 13.13 -30.52 -6.74
N VAL A 107 11.95 -31.11 -6.92
CA VAL A 107 11.50 -32.23 -6.10
C VAL A 107 12.37 -33.45 -6.44
N ILE A 108 13.27 -33.81 -5.52
CA ILE A 108 14.02 -35.07 -5.63
C ILE A 108 13.02 -36.20 -5.38
N THR A 109 12.69 -36.97 -6.41
CA THR A 109 11.72 -38.07 -6.31
C THR A 109 12.31 -39.18 -5.44
N GLY A 110 11.70 -39.46 -4.29
CA GLY A 110 12.07 -40.60 -3.43
C GLY A 110 12.22 -40.34 -1.93
N GLN A 111 12.00 -39.11 -1.44
CA GLN A 111 12.08 -38.79 0.00
C GLN A 111 10.74 -38.25 0.51
N GLU A 112 10.18 -38.88 1.57
CA GLU A 112 8.86 -38.59 2.13
C GLU A 112 8.73 -37.22 2.82
N ILE A 113 9.82 -36.45 2.95
CA ILE A 113 9.79 -35.10 3.53
C ILE A 113 10.58 -34.18 2.62
N SER A 114 9.86 -33.25 1.98
CA SER A 114 10.41 -32.23 1.10
C SER A 114 10.89 -31.03 1.91
N ASP A 115 12.07 -31.14 2.52
CA ASP A 115 12.78 -30.00 3.10
C ASP A 115 13.44 -29.20 1.95
N PHE A 116 12.90 -28.02 1.63
CA PHE A 116 13.59 -27.11 0.72
C PHE A 116 14.51 -26.18 1.52
N ARG A 117 15.79 -26.14 1.15
CA ARG A 117 16.80 -25.29 1.77
C ARG A 117 17.14 -24.14 0.83
N ILE A 118 16.76 -22.91 1.21
CA ILE A 118 17.13 -21.70 0.45
C ILE A 118 18.59 -21.37 0.74
N HIS A 119 19.43 -21.35 -0.29
CA HIS A 119 20.79 -20.84 -0.23
C HIS A 119 20.92 -19.57 -1.04
N GLY A 120 21.61 -18.57 -0.50
CA GLY A 120 21.88 -17.30 -1.18
C GLY A 120 21.08 -16.14 -0.62
N GLN A 121 21.02 -15.05 -1.38
CA GLN A 121 20.36 -13.81 -1.00
C GLN A 121 18.89 -13.84 -1.44
N VAL A 122 17.98 -13.45 -0.55
CA VAL A 122 16.56 -13.31 -0.88
C VAL A 122 16.37 -12.13 -1.82
N TYR A 123 15.75 -12.37 -2.98
CA TYR A 123 15.31 -11.32 -3.89
C TYR A 123 13.79 -11.19 -3.79
N HIS A 124 13.31 -9.96 -3.52
CA HIS A 124 11.89 -9.66 -3.61
C HIS A 124 11.49 -9.60 -5.08
N ARG A 125 10.68 -10.57 -5.53
CA ARG A 125 10.02 -10.48 -6.83
C ARG A 125 8.73 -9.67 -6.64
N ILE A 126 8.84 -8.35 -6.83
CA ILE A 126 7.66 -7.50 -7.01
C ILE A 126 6.96 -7.99 -8.28
N SER A 127 5.66 -8.26 -8.23
CA SER A 127 4.92 -8.72 -9.40
C SER A 127 5.10 -7.73 -10.55
N SER A 128 5.13 -8.25 -11.78
CA SER A 128 5.27 -7.40 -12.97
C SER A 128 4.06 -6.48 -13.07
N LEU A 129 4.25 -5.20 -12.74
CA LEU A 129 3.44 -4.10 -13.24
C LEU A 129 3.71 -3.84 -14.75
N LEU A 130 4.11 -4.88 -15.49
CA LEU A 130 4.26 -4.79 -16.92
C LEU A 130 2.89 -5.16 -17.52
N PRO A 131 2.27 -4.27 -18.31
CA PRO A 131 1.11 -4.65 -19.09
C PRO A 131 1.50 -5.79 -20.03
N GLU A 132 0.55 -6.66 -20.37
CA GLU A 132 0.75 -7.63 -21.45
C GLU A 132 1.13 -6.88 -22.73
N ASP A 133 2.05 -7.44 -23.51
CA ASP A 133 2.45 -6.88 -24.79
C ASP A 133 1.22 -6.78 -25.71
N GLY A 134 0.74 -5.56 -25.92
CA GLY A 134 -0.20 -5.23 -26.99
C GLY A 134 -1.69 -5.16 -26.65
N ILE A 135 -2.07 -4.43 -25.58
CA ILE A 135 -3.38 -3.76 -25.51
C ILE A 135 -3.18 -2.28 -25.19
#